data_AF-A0A7U6Y832-F1
#
_entry.id   AF-A0A7U6Y832-F1
#
_cell.length_a   1.000
_cell.length_b   1.000
_cell.length_c   1.000
_cell.angle_alpha   90.00
_cell.angle_beta   90.00
_cell.angle_gamma   90.00
#
_symmetry.space_group_name_H-M   'P 1'
#
loop_
_entity.id
_entity.type
_entity.pdbx_description
1 polymer ?
#
loop_
_entity_poly.entity_id
_entity_poly.type
_entity_poly.pdbx_seq_one_letter_code
_entity_poly.pdbx_strand_id
1 'polypeptide(L)'
;MRDDAMTNDTILPSANIEWGMWGTSQRNGYDALMCWKAASRFLAATFKLKPEQVRDLLDHRFGRHLADDFSFIPGGPSSEEAIKAHLAARFAQPAWCDWVRITLKEIKAR
;
A
#
# COMPACT_ATOMS: atom_id res chain seq x y z
N MET A 1 -30.14 -14.12 -11.46
CA MET A 1 -29.07 -14.18 -10.46
C MET A 1 -28.05 -13.13 -10.84
N ARG A 2 -27.86 -12.11 -9.99
CA ARG A 2 -26.77 -11.16 -10.17
C ARG A 2 -25.55 -11.79 -9.49
N ASP A 3 -24.48 -11.98 -10.26
CA ASP A 3 -23.17 -12.27 -9.69
C ASP A 3 -22.75 -11.02 -8.92
N ASP A 4 -22.94 -11.04 -7.61
CA ASP A 4 -22.32 -10.08 -6.72
C ASP A 4 -20.82 -10.32 -6.84
N ALA A 5 -20.16 -9.47 -7.64
CA ALA A 5 -18.73 -9.35 -7.62
C ALA A 5 -18.33 -9.01 -6.18
N MET A 6 -17.96 -10.04 -5.41
CA MET A 6 -17.27 -9.90 -4.13
C MET A 6 -15.99 -9.12 -4.44
N THR A 7 -16.08 -7.80 -4.37
CA THR A 7 -14.92 -6.94 -4.39
C THR A 7 -14.02 -7.42 -3.26
N ASN A 8 -12.75 -7.62 -3.56
CA ASN A 8 -11.74 -8.05 -2.60
C ASN A 8 -11.41 -6.88 -1.65
N ASP A 9 -12.43 -6.34 -0.99
CA ASP A 9 -12.44 -5.12 -0.18
C ASP A 9 -11.98 -5.36 1.26
N THR A 10 -11.69 -6.63 1.61
CA THR A 10 -11.11 -6.96 2.91
C THR A 10 -9.73 -6.33 3.04
N ILE A 11 -9.61 -5.31 3.88
CA ILE A 11 -8.33 -4.72 4.27
C ILE A 11 -7.97 -5.29 5.63
N LEU A 12 -6.92 -6.10 5.68
CA LEU A 12 -6.40 -6.60 6.95
C LEU A 12 -5.68 -5.48 7.71
N PRO A 13 -5.72 -5.47 9.04
CA PRO A 13 -4.88 -4.57 9.83
C PRO A 13 -3.40 -4.93 9.62
N SER A 14 -2.52 -3.93 9.78
CA SER A 14 -1.08 -4.18 9.83
C SER A 14 -0.75 -5.17 10.95
N ALA A 15 0.14 -6.12 10.66
CA ALA A 15 0.73 -7.02 11.65
C ALA A 15 2.02 -6.43 12.26
N ASN A 16 2.48 -5.26 11.76
CA ASN A 16 3.72 -4.62 12.16
C ASN A 16 3.52 -3.10 12.35
N ILE A 17 2.81 -2.73 13.41
CA ILE A 17 2.46 -1.32 13.68
C ILE A 17 3.69 -0.42 13.95
N GLU A 18 4.84 -0.98 14.31
CA GLU A 18 6.06 -0.21 14.62
C GLU A 18 6.91 0.07 13.36
N TRP A 19 6.74 -0.73 12.30
CA TRP A 19 7.54 -0.64 11.09
C TRP A 19 6.68 -0.74 9.81
N GLY A 20 7.29 -1.05 8.66
CA GLY A 20 6.60 -1.06 7.38
C GLY A 20 5.95 0.29 7.05
N MET A 21 4.83 0.24 6.34
CA MET A 21 4.06 1.43 5.96
C MET A 21 3.40 2.08 7.17
N TRP A 22 2.79 1.28 8.07
CA TRP A 22 2.02 1.80 9.20
C TRP A 22 2.91 2.60 10.15
N GLY A 23 3.95 1.98 10.69
CA GLY A 23 4.82 2.62 11.66
C GLY A 23 5.62 3.78 11.06
N THR A 24 5.92 3.73 9.76
CA THR A 24 6.59 4.86 9.07
C THR A 24 5.62 6.02 8.86
N SER A 25 4.35 5.76 8.53
CA SER A 25 3.32 6.80 8.43
C SER A 25 3.12 7.52 9.77
N GLN A 26 3.06 6.77 10.88
CA GLN A 26 2.99 7.35 12.23
C GLN A 26 4.21 8.22 12.54
N ARG A 27 5.42 7.72 12.27
CA ARG A 27 6.67 8.47 12.49
C ARG A 27 6.76 9.76 11.68
N ASN A 28 6.18 9.76 10.47
CA ASN A 28 6.15 10.93 9.60
C ASN A 28 4.99 11.89 9.92
N GLY A 29 4.18 11.60 10.95
CA GLY A 29 3.05 12.44 11.36
C GLY A 29 1.82 12.36 10.46
N TYR A 30 1.72 11.30 9.64
CA TYR A 30 0.59 11.09 8.74
C TYR A 30 -0.57 10.36 9.45
N ASP A 31 -1.77 10.47 8.88
CA ASP A 31 -2.87 9.55 9.24
C ASP A 31 -2.54 8.15 8.71
N ALA A 32 -1.98 7.31 9.59
CA ALA A 32 -1.56 5.96 9.26
C ALA A 32 -2.73 5.07 8.78
N LEU A 33 -3.93 5.26 9.32
CA LEU A 33 -5.10 4.48 8.93
C LEU A 33 -5.56 4.85 7.52
N MET A 34 -5.60 6.14 7.20
CA MET A 34 -5.94 6.63 5.86
C MET A 34 -4.91 6.15 4.83
N CYS A 35 -3.63 6.33 5.14
CA CYS A 35 -2.52 5.88 4.29
C CYS A 35 -2.61 4.37 4.04
N TRP A 36 -2.76 3.58 5.10
CA TRP A 36 -2.90 2.12 5.03
C TRP A 36 -4.08 1.68 4.16
N LYS A 37 -5.26 2.25 4.38
CA LYS A 37 -6.47 1.91 3.61
C LYS A 37 -6.34 2.28 2.14
N ALA A 38 -5.84 3.48 1.83
CA ALA A 38 -5.69 3.94 0.46
C ALA A 38 -4.68 3.08 -0.32
N ALA A 39 -3.50 2.82 0.24
CA ALA A 39 -2.52 1.95 -0.40
C ALA A 39 -2.99 0.50 -0.51
N SER A 40 -3.67 -0.03 0.51
CA SER A 40 -4.19 -1.41 0.47
C SER A 40 -5.16 -1.62 -0.69
N ARG A 41 -6.14 -0.73 -0.84
CA ARG A 41 -7.13 -0.79 -1.94
C ARG A 41 -6.44 -0.65 -3.29
N PHE A 42 -5.52 0.31 -3.41
CA PHE A 42 -4.82 0.56 -4.66
C PHE A 42 -4.01 -0.65 -5.11
N LEU A 43 -3.22 -1.25 -4.21
CA LEU A 43 -2.37 -2.40 -4.52
C LEU A 43 -3.20 -3.66 -4.81
N ALA A 44 -4.25 -3.91 -4.02
CA ALA A 44 -5.17 -5.01 -4.27
C ALA A 44 -5.79 -4.91 -5.68
N ALA A 45 -6.28 -3.73 -6.05
CA ALA A 45 -6.93 -3.51 -7.34
C ALA A 45 -5.95 -3.59 -8.52
N THR A 46 -4.76 -2.99 -8.37
CA THR A 46 -3.75 -2.85 -9.43
C THR A 46 -3.06 -4.19 -9.73
N PHE A 47 -2.75 -4.97 -8.69
CA PHE A 47 -1.96 -6.19 -8.82
C PHE A 47 -2.77 -7.47 -8.59
N LYS A 48 -4.09 -7.36 -8.37
CA LYS A 48 -5.01 -8.48 -8.07
C LYS A 48 -4.53 -9.34 -6.89
N LEU A 49 -4.01 -8.67 -5.86
CA LEU A 49 -3.45 -9.31 -4.68
C LEU A 49 -4.55 -9.72 -3.70
N LYS A 50 -4.31 -10.80 -2.97
CA LYS A 50 -5.11 -11.19 -1.81
C LYS A 50 -4.83 -10.24 -0.62
N PRO A 51 -5.79 -10.07 0.32
CA PRO A 51 -5.61 -9.21 1.49
C PRO A 51 -4.32 -9.48 2.27
N GLU A 52 -3.93 -10.74 2.42
CA GLU A 52 -2.72 -11.15 3.12
C GLU A 52 -1.46 -10.67 2.39
N GLN A 53 -1.43 -10.81 1.06
CA GLN A 53 -0.29 -10.37 0.24
C GLN A 53 -0.12 -8.85 0.28
N VAL A 54 -1.23 -8.11 0.34
CA VAL A 54 -1.21 -6.65 0.48
C VAL A 54 -0.66 -6.26 1.85
N ARG A 55 -1.16 -6.87 2.93
CA ARG A 55 -0.64 -6.64 4.29
C ARG A 55 0.85 -6.94 4.36
N ASP A 56 1.26 -8.11 3.91
CA ASP A 56 2.66 -8.55 4.00
C ASP A 56 3.58 -7.62 3.19
N LEU A 57 3.15 -7.16 2.01
CA LEU A 57 3.88 -6.19 1.20
C LEU A 57 4.03 -4.83 1.90
N LEU A 58 2.94 -4.34 2.52
CA LEU A 58 2.93 -3.06 3.24
C LEU A 58 3.66 -3.13 4.60
N ASP A 59 3.71 -4.30 5.24
CA ASP A 59 4.48 -4.52 6.47
C ASP A 59 5.97 -4.79 6.19
N HIS A 60 6.35 -4.98 4.92
CA HIS A 60 7.74 -5.19 4.50
C HIS A 60 8.50 -3.86 4.30
N ARG A 61 9.80 -3.97 3.98
CA ARG A 61 10.68 -2.84 3.60
C ARG A 61 10.07 -2.00 2.47
N PHE A 62 9.32 -2.63 1.56
CA PHE A 62 8.61 -1.94 0.48
C PHE A 62 7.63 -0.90 1.04
N GLY A 63 6.77 -1.29 1.99
CA GLY A 63 5.78 -0.38 2.57
C GLY A 63 6.41 0.80 3.32
N ARG A 64 7.58 0.60 3.96
CA ARG A 64 8.34 1.72 4.53
C ARG A 64 8.72 2.75 3.47
N HIS A 65 9.31 2.31 2.36
CA HIS A 65 9.70 3.21 1.28
C HIS A 65 8.50 3.86 0.61
N LEU A 66 7.38 3.14 0.50
CA LEU A 66 6.12 3.73 0.02
C LEU A 66 5.62 4.85 0.94
N ALA A 67 5.69 4.67 2.27
CA ALA A 67 5.33 5.71 3.22
C ALA A 67 6.27 6.92 3.16
N ASP A 68 7.58 6.69 3.02
CA ASP A 68 8.54 7.79 2.80
C ASP A 68 8.23 8.53 1.48
N ASP A 69 7.80 7.81 0.44
CA ASP A 69 7.42 8.38 -0.85
C ASP A 69 6.22 9.34 -0.78
N PHE A 70 5.35 9.20 0.22
CA PHE A 70 4.22 10.11 0.42
C PHE A 70 4.65 11.52 0.86
N SER A 71 5.91 11.71 1.27
CA SER A 71 6.46 13.05 1.51
C SER A 71 6.52 13.92 0.24
N PHE A 72 6.49 13.30 -0.95
CA PHE A 72 6.45 14.00 -2.23
C PHE A 72 5.05 14.47 -2.64
N ILE A 73 4.01 14.13 -1.87
CA ILE A 73 2.66 14.68 -2.05
C ILE A 73 2.68 16.14 -1.59
N PRO A 74 2.28 17.13 -2.42
CA PRO A 74 2.19 18.52 -1.98
C PRO A 74 1.24 18.66 -0.78
N GLY A 75 1.77 19.12 0.36
CA GLY A 75 1.00 19.21 1.62
C GLY A 75 0.84 17.88 2.37
N GLY A 76 1.52 16.82 1.93
CA GLY A 76 1.46 15.49 2.53
C GLY A 76 0.18 14.71 2.20
N PRO A 77 0.05 13.47 2.72
CA PRO A 77 -1.12 12.61 2.51
C PRO A 77 -2.35 13.12 3.30
N SER A 78 -2.89 14.27 2.89
CA SER A 78 -3.98 14.99 3.56
C SER A 78 -5.38 14.50 3.19
N SER A 79 -5.51 13.69 2.13
CA SER A 79 -6.75 13.06 1.71
C SER A 79 -6.52 11.73 0.99
N GLU A 80 -7.54 10.86 0.94
CA GLU A 80 -7.47 9.63 0.17
C GLU A 80 -7.22 9.92 -1.33
N GLU A 81 -7.80 11.00 -1.86
CA GLU A 81 -7.66 11.40 -3.26
C GLU A 81 -6.22 11.78 -3.61
N ALA A 82 -5.55 12.54 -2.73
CA ALA A 82 -4.15 12.91 -2.92
C ALA A 82 -3.24 11.67 -2.93
N ILE A 83 -3.48 10.72 -2.02
CA ILE A 83 -2.76 9.45 -1.96
C ILE A 83 -3.01 8.62 -3.24
N LYS A 84 -4.27 8.49 -3.67
CA LYS A 84 -4.64 7.73 -4.88
C LYS A 84 -3.99 8.34 -6.13
N ALA A 85 -4.01 9.66 -6.28
CA ALA A 85 -3.38 10.35 -7.40
C ALA A 85 -1.86 10.13 -7.41
N HIS A 86 -1.22 10.24 -6.25
CA HIS A 86 0.21 9.99 -6.10
C HIS A 86 0.60 8.55 -6.43
N LEU A 87 -0.17 7.58 -5.90
CA LEU A 87 0.02 6.15 -6.21
C LEU A 87 -0.15 5.88 -7.71
N ALA A 88 -1.18 6.44 -8.36
CA ALA A 88 -1.39 6.28 -9.79
C ALA A 88 -0.19 6.78 -10.61
N ALA A 89 0.34 7.97 -10.29
CA ALA A 89 1.53 8.52 -10.93
C ALA A 89 2.79 7.68 -10.65
N ARG A 90 2.93 7.18 -9.42
CA ARG A 90 4.08 6.38 -8.99
C ARG A 90 4.12 5.03 -9.68
N PHE A 91 2.98 4.35 -9.78
CA PHE A 91 2.85 3.04 -10.39
C PHE A 91 2.68 3.05 -11.91
N ALA A 92 2.59 4.21 -12.54
CA ALA A 92 2.84 4.35 -13.98
C ALA A 92 4.31 4.06 -14.35
N GLN A 93 5.23 4.07 -13.38
CA GLN A 93 6.65 3.80 -13.58
C GLN A 93 6.95 2.30 -13.49
N PRO A 94 7.65 1.69 -14.48
CA PRO A 94 7.95 0.26 -14.46
C PRO A 94 8.72 -0.21 -13.22
N ALA A 95 9.67 0.60 -12.73
CA ALA A 95 10.52 0.24 -11.60
C ALA A 95 9.71 -0.05 -10.32
N TRP A 96 8.64 0.70 -10.06
CA TRP A 96 7.78 0.48 -8.90
C TRP A 96 6.94 -0.79 -9.04
N CYS A 97 6.44 -1.05 -10.25
CA CYS A 97 5.73 -2.30 -10.55
C CYS A 97 6.65 -3.52 -10.37
N ASP A 98 7.90 -3.43 -10.83
CA ASP A 98 8.86 -4.52 -10.72
C ASP A 98 9.27 -4.77 -9.27
N TRP A 99 9.43 -3.71 -8.47
CA TRP A 99 9.76 -3.87 -7.06
C TRP A 99 8.65 -4.57 -6.26
N VAL A 100 7.37 -4.31 -6.57
CA VAL A 100 6.25 -5.08 -5.98
C VAL A 100 6.41 -6.56 -6.31
N ARG A 101 6.66 -6.92 -7.58
CA ARG A 101 6.81 -8.31 -8.01
C ARG A 101 8.00 -9.00 -7.34
N ILE A 102 9.13 -8.31 -7.23
CA ILE A 102 10.34 -8.81 -6.56
C ILE A 102 10.04 -9.05 -5.07
N THR A 103 9.46 -8.06 -4.39
CA THR A 103 9.15 -8.16 -2.95
C THR A 103 8.17 -9.30 -2.67
N LEU A 104 7.15 -9.50 -3.49
CA LEU A 104 6.21 -10.62 -3.33
C LEU A 104 6.89 -11.99 -3.48
N LYS A 105 7.89 -12.12 -4.38
CA LYS A 105 8.70 -13.34 -4.50
C LYS A 105 9.58 -13.54 -3.27
N GLU A 106 10.20 -12.48 -2.75
CA GLU A 106 11.02 -12.53 -1.53
C GLU A 106 10.20 -12.96 -0.31
N ILE A 107 8.99 -12.40 -0.13
CA ILE A 107 8.08 -12.76 0.97
C ILE A 107 7.70 -14.24 0.89
N LYS A 108 7.35 -14.74 -0.31
CA LYS A 108 6.95 -16.14 -0.50
C LYS A 108 8.10 -17.14 -0.28
N ALA A 109 9.34 -16.72 -0.44
CA ALA A 109 10.52 -17.57 -0.30
C ALA A 109 10.98 -17.75 1.16
N ARG A 110 10.35 -17.07 2.11
CA ARG A 110 10.59 -17.20 3.56
C ARG A 110 9.61 -18.19 4.16
#